data_AF-A0A969LKB8-F1
#
_entry.id   AF-A0A969LKB8-F1
#
_cell.length_a   1.000
_cell.length_b   1.000
_cell.length_c   1.000
_cell.angle_alpha   90.00
_cell.angle_beta   90.00
_cell.angle_gamma   90.00
#
_symmetry.space_group_name_H-M   'P 1'
#
loop_
_entity.id
_entity.type
_entity.pdbx_description
1 polymer ?
#
loop_
_entity_poly.entity_id
_entity_poly.type
_entity_poly.pdbx_seq_one_letter_code
_entity_poly.pdbx_strand_id
1 'polypeptide(L)'
;TSGSQIYSYLNISRAFTQGIETNVAWQLFKGTELSGGYQFLITADKDVLKQIKEGKVFKRDIQSGIASKLERSEYAGLPGRSKHMANLKLFYEHEKKNYFATVRALYRSRWGISDIDGNGVINRDDEFAKGFVQVNISAGKPFLKSLK
;
A
#
# COMPACT_ATOMS: atom_id res chain seq x y z
N THR A 1 -20.79 23.08 -11.53
CA THR A 1 -20.12 22.06 -12.35
C THR A 1 -20.32 20.72 -11.68
N SER A 2 -21.08 19.83 -12.31
CA SER A 2 -21.43 18.49 -11.81
C SER A 2 -20.16 17.65 -11.60
N GLY A 3 -19.83 17.36 -10.34
CA GLY A 3 -18.68 16.55 -9.92
C GLY A 3 -18.87 15.07 -10.21
N SER A 4 -19.12 14.72 -11.47
CA SER A 4 -19.22 13.34 -11.91
C SER A 4 -17.84 12.67 -11.79
N GLN A 5 -17.79 11.53 -11.11
CA GLN A 5 -16.57 10.72 -11.00
C GLN A 5 -16.17 10.22 -12.40
N ILE A 6 -15.02 10.66 -12.90
CA ILE A 6 -14.45 10.18 -14.16
C ILE A 6 -13.73 8.86 -13.88
N TYR A 7 -14.22 7.78 -14.48
CA TYR A 7 -13.60 6.46 -14.40
C TYR A 7 -12.66 6.28 -15.59
N SER A 8 -11.39 5.97 -15.31
CA SER A 8 -10.40 5.61 -16.33
C SER A 8 -10.11 4.11 -16.26
N TYR A 9 -9.99 3.46 -17.41
CA TYR A 9 -9.65 2.05 -17.51
C TYR A 9 -8.17 1.91 -17.86
N LEU A 10 -7.43 1.13 -17.07
CA LEU A 10 -6.06 0.73 -17.38
C LEU A 10 -6.06 -0.73 -17.81
N ASN A 11 -5.67 -1.00 -19.07
CA ASN A 11 -5.55 -2.36 -19.57
C ASN A 11 -4.17 -2.92 -19.22
N ILE A 12 -4.12 -3.77 -18.20
CA ILE A 12 -2.90 -4.46 -17.77
C ILE A 12 -2.95 -5.88 -18.33
N SER A 13 -2.24 -6.13 -19.44
CA SER A 13 -2.30 -7.45 -20.09
C SER A 13 -1.50 -8.50 -19.30
N ARG A 14 -0.33 -8.14 -18.79
CA ARG A 14 0.60 -9.08 -18.15
C ARG A 14 1.28 -8.50 -16.91
N ALA A 15 0.54 -8.41 -15.81
CA ALA A 15 1.07 -8.03 -14.51
C ALA A 15 2.00 -9.09 -13.91
N PHE A 16 2.99 -8.66 -13.12
CA PHE A 16 3.53 -9.49 -12.04
C PHE A 16 3.60 -8.71 -10.74
N THR A 17 3.57 -9.46 -9.64
CA THR A 17 3.74 -8.99 -8.28
C THR A 17 4.65 -9.98 -7.58
N GLN A 18 5.77 -9.52 -7.04
CA GLN A 18 6.74 -10.34 -6.34
C GLN A 18 7.26 -9.60 -5.12
N GLY A 19 7.63 -10.32 -4.07
CA GLY A 19 7.94 -9.68 -2.81
C GLY A 19 8.36 -10.67 -1.74
N ILE A 20 8.63 -10.12 -0.57
CA ILE A 20 8.90 -10.88 0.66
C ILE A 20 7.89 -10.42 1.69
N GLU A 21 7.31 -11.38 2.39
CA GLU A 21 6.42 -11.13 3.52
C GLU A 21 6.94 -11.87 4.75
N THR A 22 6.96 -11.18 5.87
CA THR A 22 7.36 -11.73 7.16
C THR A 22 6.29 -11.40 8.19
N ASN A 23 5.86 -12.39 8.95
CA ASN A 23 4.93 -12.22 10.06
C ASN A 23 5.52 -12.84 11.33
N VAL A 24 5.40 -12.14 12.44
CA VAL A 24 5.89 -12.57 13.76
C VAL A 24 4.79 -12.35 14.78
N ALA A 25 4.60 -13.33 15.66
CA ALA A 25 3.73 -13.22 16.82
C ALA A 25 4.49 -13.69 18.06
N TRP A 26 4.39 -12.93 19.14
CA TRP A 26 5.05 -13.20 20.41
C TRP A 26 4.08 -12.98 21.56
N GLN A 27 3.84 -14.04 22.33
CA GLN A 27 3.21 -13.95 23.64
C GLN A 27 4.19 -13.34 24.66
N LEU A 28 4.01 -12.06 25.00
CA LEU A 28 4.88 -11.35 25.95
C LEU A 28 4.68 -11.87 27.38
N PHE A 29 3.42 -11.97 27.79
CA PHE A 29 2.99 -12.53 29.08
C PHE A 29 1.59 -13.11 28.91
N LYS A 30 1.10 -13.81 29.93
CA LYS A 30 -0.26 -14.36 29.89
C LYS A 30 -1.28 -13.25 29.65
N GLY A 31 -2.06 -13.37 28.57
CA GLY A 31 -3.04 -12.37 28.17
C GLY A 31 -2.49 -11.20 27.33
N THR A 32 -1.19 -11.15 27.01
CA THR A 32 -0.64 -10.11 26.13
C THR A 32 0.11 -10.71 24.95
N GLU A 33 -0.33 -10.37 23.74
CA GLU A 33 0.30 -10.76 22.49
C GLU A 33 0.76 -9.53 21.72
N LEU A 34 2.00 -9.56 21.25
CA LEU A 34 2.51 -8.64 20.26
C LEU A 34 2.64 -9.39 18.93
N SER A 35 1.94 -8.92 17.90
CA SER A 35 2.08 -9.44 16.54
C SER A 35 2.41 -8.33 15.57
N GLY A 36 3.13 -8.67 14.51
CA GLY A 36 3.48 -7.72 13.47
C GLY A 36 3.84 -8.41 12.17
N GLY A 37 3.77 -7.66 11.09
CA GLY A 37 4.13 -8.14 9.78
C GLY A 37 4.71 -7.04 8.91
N TYR A 38 5.54 -7.42 7.97
CA TYR A 38 6.13 -6.54 6.99
C TYR A 38 6.08 -7.19 5.61
N GLN A 39 5.68 -6.40 4.61
CA GLN A 39 5.59 -6.80 3.22
C GLN A 39 6.41 -5.82 2.39
N PHE A 40 7.39 -6.37 1.66
CA PHE A 40 8.08 -5.70 0.57
C PHE A 40 7.50 -6.19 -0.76
N LEU A 41 7.06 -5.27 -1.62
CA LEU A 41 6.36 -5.59 -2.87
C LEU A 41 6.95 -4.86 -4.07
N ILE A 42 7.22 -5.61 -5.14
CA ILE A 42 7.57 -5.09 -6.46
C ILE A 42 6.46 -5.51 -7.42
N THR A 43 5.93 -4.54 -8.16
CA THR A 43 4.91 -4.77 -9.18
C THR A 43 5.35 -4.15 -10.50
N ALA A 44 4.88 -4.71 -11.60
CA ALA A 44 5.04 -4.11 -12.92
C ALA A 44 4.13 -4.80 -13.96
N ASP A 45 3.84 -4.09 -15.04
CA ASP A 45 3.34 -4.68 -16.28
C ASP A 45 4.53 -5.11 -17.16
N LYS A 46 4.58 -6.39 -17.53
CA LYS A 46 5.66 -6.97 -18.36
C LYS A 46 5.73 -6.32 -19.75
N ASP A 47 4.60 -5.88 -20.30
CA ASP A 47 4.56 -5.22 -21.60
C ASP A 47 5.17 -3.82 -21.53
N VAL A 48 4.85 -3.06 -20.49
CA VAL A 48 5.48 -1.76 -20.21
C VAL A 48 6.99 -1.93 -20.03
N LEU A 49 7.43 -2.93 -19.26
CA LEU A 49 8.87 -3.20 -19.08
C LEU A 49 9.59 -3.49 -20.40
N LYS A 50 8.94 -4.26 -21.29
CA LYS A 50 9.49 -4.56 -22.61
C LYS A 50 9.59 -3.28 -23.45
N GLN A 51 8.56 -2.44 -23.46
CA GLN A 51 8.56 -1.17 -24.20
C GLN A 51 9.61 -0.19 -23.68
N ILE A 52 9.80 -0.10 -22.35
CA ILE A 52 10.88 0.69 -21.73
C ILE A 52 12.24 0.19 -22.19
N LYS A 53 12.46 -1.14 -22.16
CA LYS A 53 13.72 -1.75 -22.64
C LYS A 53 13.98 -1.49 -24.11
N GLU A 54 12.92 -1.46 -24.93
CA GLU A 54 12.99 -1.11 -26.36
C GLU A 54 13.09 0.40 -26.62
N GLY A 55 13.04 1.24 -25.58
CA GLY A 55 13.12 2.71 -25.69
C GLY A 55 11.90 3.36 -26.34
N LYS A 56 10.73 2.71 -26.24
CA LYS A 56 9.46 3.14 -26.85
C LYS A 56 8.57 3.97 -25.92
N VAL A 57 8.89 4.03 -24.63
CA VAL A 57 8.15 4.83 -23.65
C VAL A 57 8.92 6.11 -23.35
N PHE A 58 8.20 7.22 -23.34
CA PHE A 58 8.75 8.55 -23.10
C PHE A 58 8.06 9.18 -21.90
N LYS A 59 8.83 9.87 -21.08
CA LYS A 59 8.33 10.76 -20.04
C LYS A 59 8.34 12.18 -20.55
N ARG A 60 7.40 12.99 -20.06
CA ARG A 60 7.35 14.41 -20.39
C ARG A 60 7.67 15.25 -19.17
N ASP A 61 8.61 16.16 -19.33
CA ASP A 61 8.83 17.21 -18.35
C ASP A 61 7.70 18.26 -18.49
N ILE A 62 6.93 18.49 -17.42
CA ILE A 62 5.76 19.38 -17.46
C ILE A 62 6.19 20.86 -17.52
N GLN A 63 7.36 21.23 -17.01
CA GLN A 63 7.83 22.61 -16.98
C GLN A 63 8.42 23.05 -18.32
N SER A 64 9.26 22.22 -18.92
CA SER A 64 9.94 22.48 -20.19
C SER A 64 9.20 21.91 -21.40
N GLY A 65 8.29 20.96 -21.20
CA GLY A 65 7.58 20.24 -22.26
C GLY A 65 8.42 19.19 -22.98
N ILE A 66 9.70 19.04 -22.63
CA ILE A 66 10.65 18.16 -23.33
C ILE A 66 10.33 16.70 -23.05
N ALA A 67 10.25 15.91 -24.12
CA ALA A 67 10.12 14.46 -24.04
C ALA A 67 11.51 13.80 -23.94
N SER A 68 11.65 12.86 -23.02
CA SER A 68 12.87 12.04 -22.88
C SER A 68 12.49 10.58 -22.68
N LYS A 69 13.42 9.66 -22.95
CA LYS A 69 13.15 8.23 -22.75
C LYS A 69 12.93 7.94 -21.27
N LEU A 70 11.91 7.14 -20.97
CA LEU A 70 11.66 6.67 -19.62
C LEU A 70 12.67 5.58 -19.26
N GLU A 71 13.36 5.73 -18.13
CA GLU A 71 14.23 4.67 -17.63
C GLU A 71 13.48 3.64 -16.80
N ARG A 72 14.02 2.41 -16.72
CA ARG A 72 13.43 1.35 -15.90
C ARG A 72 13.35 1.72 -14.41
N SER A 73 14.33 2.46 -13.91
CA SER A 73 14.43 2.96 -12.53
C SER A 73 13.30 3.92 -12.17
N GLU A 74 12.78 4.64 -13.16
CA GLU A 74 11.73 5.66 -13.00
C GLU A 74 10.34 5.05 -13.01
N TYR A 75 10.16 3.89 -13.64
CA TYR A 75 8.88 3.20 -13.64
C TYR A 75 8.54 2.61 -12.26
N ALA A 76 7.48 3.16 -11.67
CA ALA A 76 7.02 2.84 -10.32
C ALA A 76 6.35 1.47 -10.18
N GLY A 77 5.85 0.90 -11.27
CA GLY A 77 5.05 -0.33 -11.27
C GLY A 77 3.56 -0.06 -11.40
N LEU A 78 2.75 -0.95 -10.83
CA LEU A 78 1.28 -0.85 -10.90
C LEU A 78 0.74 0.21 -9.93
N PRO A 79 -0.27 1.01 -10.32
CA PRO A 79 -0.89 2.00 -9.45
C PRO A 79 -1.58 1.34 -8.25
N GLY A 80 -1.76 2.10 -7.16
CA GLY A 80 -2.41 1.60 -5.95
C GLY A 80 -1.62 0.54 -5.18
N ARG A 81 -0.30 0.41 -5.45
CA ARG A 81 0.60 -0.54 -4.77
C ARG A 81 1.73 0.22 -4.08
N SER A 82 1.86 0.00 -2.78
CA SER A 82 2.98 0.51 -1.99
C SER A 82 4.09 -0.53 -1.95
N LYS A 83 5.34 -0.10 -2.08
CA LYS A 83 6.51 -0.98 -2.02
C LYS A 83 6.76 -1.52 -0.60
N HIS A 84 6.45 -0.72 0.43
CA HIS A 84 6.62 -1.10 1.83
C HIS A 84 5.28 -0.98 2.56
N MET A 85 4.86 -2.07 3.19
CA MET A 85 3.70 -2.11 4.08
C MET A 85 4.11 -2.82 5.36
N ALA A 86 3.66 -2.30 6.50
CA ALA A 86 3.91 -2.94 7.79
C ALA A 86 2.66 -2.88 8.66
N ASN A 87 2.50 -3.86 9.54
CA ASN A 87 1.49 -3.85 10.57
C ASN A 87 2.10 -4.21 11.92
N LEU A 88 1.58 -3.61 12.98
CA LEU A 88 1.93 -3.92 14.36
C LEU A 88 0.64 -3.96 15.17
N LYS A 89 0.45 -4.98 15.98
CA LYS A 89 -0.72 -5.19 16.82
C LYS A 89 -0.25 -5.56 18.23
N LEU A 90 -0.70 -4.79 19.21
CA LEU A 90 -0.68 -5.18 20.60
C LEU A 90 -2.09 -5.62 20.98
N PHE A 91 -2.22 -6.82 21.52
CA PHE A 91 -3.44 -7.36 22.07
C PHE A 91 -3.24 -7.63 23.56
N TYR A 92 -4.22 -7.21 24.36
CA TYR A 92 -4.27 -7.47 25.78
C TYR A 92 -5.65 -8.01 26.14
N GLU A 93 -5.68 -9.06 26.94
CA GLU A 93 -6.86 -9.69 27.48
C GLU A 93 -6.61 -10.11 28.92
N HIS A 94 -7.59 -9.82 29.78
CA HIS A 94 -7.54 -10.23 31.18
C HIS A 94 -8.57 -11.32 31.44
N GLU A 95 -8.13 -12.58 31.37
CA GLU A 95 -8.99 -13.78 31.48
C GLU A 95 -9.99 -13.74 32.64
N LYS A 96 -9.57 -13.30 33.83
CA LYS A 96 -10.43 -13.30 35.04
C LYS A 96 -11.60 -12.30 34.98
N LYS A 97 -11.41 -11.18 34.30
CA LYS A 97 -12.39 -10.09 34.21
C LYS A 97 -12.96 -9.95 32.79
N ASN A 98 -12.55 -10.84 31.89
CA ASN A 98 -12.99 -10.99 30.51
C ASN A 98 -13.05 -9.67 29.71
N TYR A 99 -12.10 -8.76 29.95
CA TYR A 99 -11.98 -7.52 29.18
C TYR A 99 -10.76 -7.61 28.27
N PHE A 100 -10.86 -6.95 27.11
CA PHE A 100 -9.79 -6.90 26.14
C PHE A 100 -9.51 -5.47 25.69
N ALA A 101 -8.31 -5.25 25.20
CA ALA A 101 -7.90 -4.05 24.50
C ALA A 101 -6.98 -4.44 23.33
N THR A 102 -7.08 -3.73 22.21
CA THR A 102 -6.15 -3.85 21.10
C THR A 102 -5.74 -2.49 20.61
N VAL A 103 -4.47 -2.39 20.20
CA VAL A 103 -3.93 -1.27 19.46
C VAL A 103 -3.26 -1.83 18.22
N ARG A 104 -3.64 -1.35 17.04
CA ARG A 104 -3.07 -1.77 15.76
C ARG A 104 -2.59 -0.57 14.97
N ALA A 105 -1.31 -0.56 14.61
CA ALA A 105 -0.74 0.37 13.64
C ALA A 105 -0.61 -0.31 12.27
N LEU A 106 -1.02 0.40 11.22
CA LEU A 106 -0.90 0.01 9.82
C LEU A 106 -0.09 1.07 9.10
N TYR A 107 1.11 0.71 8.65
CA TYR A 107 1.96 1.57 7.85
C TYR A 107 1.86 1.23 6.37
N ARG A 108 1.76 2.27 5.54
CA ARG A 108 1.80 2.16 4.09
C ARG A 108 2.73 3.24 3.53
N SER A 109 3.75 2.84 2.77
CA SER A 109 4.60 3.79 2.04
C SER A 109 3.85 4.49 0.91
N ARG A 110 4.46 5.48 0.27
CA ARG A 110 3.91 6.12 -0.94
C ARG A 110 3.44 5.11 -2.00
N TRP A 111 2.41 5.47 -2.76
CA TRP A 111 1.85 4.68 -3.86
C TRP A 111 1.40 5.57 -5.01
N GLY A 112 1.48 5.06 -6.25
CA GLY A 112 1.00 5.77 -7.44
C GLY A 112 -0.52 5.88 -7.43
N ILE A 113 -1.05 7.08 -7.67
CA ILE A 113 -2.49 7.37 -7.65
C ILE A 113 -3.02 7.52 -9.07
N SER A 114 -2.31 8.28 -9.91
CA SER A 114 -2.76 8.68 -11.24
C SER A 114 -1.57 9.08 -12.10
N ASP A 115 -1.62 8.74 -13.38
CA ASP A 115 -0.72 9.26 -14.42
C ASP A 115 -1.11 10.73 -14.72
N ILE A 116 -0.15 11.63 -14.60
CA ILE A 116 -0.34 13.07 -14.82
C ILE A 116 0.22 13.50 -16.18
N ASP A 117 1.29 12.87 -16.66
CA ASP A 117 1.94 13.27 -17.92
C ASP A 117 1.32 12.62 -19.17
N GLY A 118 0.43 11.64 -18.97
CA GLY A 118 -0.37 10.98 -20.00
C GLY A 118 0.37 9.87 -20.75
N ASN A 119 1.51 9.40 -20.25
CA ASN A 119 2.30 8.34 -20.88
C ASN A 119 1.78 6.91 -20.60
N GLY A 120 0.74 6.77 -19.78
CA GLY A 120 0.10 5.52 -19.40
C GLY A 120 0.78 4.76 -18.25
N VAL A 121 1.78 5.35 -17.58
CA VAL A 121 2.52 4.73 -16.47
C VAL A 121 2.69 5.70 -15.31
N ILE A 122 3.17 5.20 -14.16
CA ILE A 122 3.54 6.04 -13.03
C ILE A 122 5.07 6.15 -13.00
N ASN A 123 5.58 7.37 -13.10
CA ASN A 123 7.01 7.67 -13.18
C ASN A 123 7.43 9.01 -12.58
N ARG A 124 6.50 9.83 -12.09
CA ARG A 124 6.80 11.15 -11.54
C ARG A 124 6.43 11.24 -10.07
N ASP A 125 7.16 12.03 -9.29
CA ASP A 125 6.92 12.13 -7.85
C ASP A 125 5.57 12.77 -7.48
N ASP A 126 5.02 13.63 -8.35
CA ASP A 126 3.70 14.26 -8.19
C ASP A 126 2.52 13.29 -8.44
N GLU A 127 2.79 12.10 -8.97
CA GLU A 127 1.80 11.04 -9.19
C GLU A 127 1.59 10.14 -7.97
N PHE A 128 2.35 10.37 -6.89
CA PHE A 128 2.31 9.56 -5.68
C PHE A 128 1.57 10.23 -4.52
N ALA A 129 0.77 9.44 -3.81
CA ALA A 129 0.29 9.81 -2.49
C ALA A 129 1.39 9.64 -1.46
N LYS A 130 1.37 10.48 -0.42
CA LYS A 130 2.29 10.36 0.72
C LYS A 130 1.96 9.11 1.54
N GLY A 131 3.00 8.45 2.02
CA GLY A 131 2.84 7.35 2.99
C GLY A 131 2.24 7.85 4.30
N PHE A 132 1.58 6.94 5.03
CA PHE A 132 0.93 7.26 6.30
C PHE A 132 0.95 6.07 7.26
N VAL A 133 0.64 6.35 8.53
CA VAL A 133 0.36 5.35 9.56
C VAL A 133 -1.07 5.54 10.02
N GLN A 134 -1.87 4.48 9.97
CA GLN A 134 -3.21 4.43 10.56
C GLN A 134 -3.16 3.67 11.87
N VAL A 135 -3.66 4.28 12.95
CA VAL A 135 -3.74 3.67 14.27
C VAL A 135 -5.19 3.37 14.60
N ASN A 136 -5.50 2.11 14.90
CA ASN A 136 -6.81 1.64 15.31
C ASN A 136 -6.74 1.16 16.76
N ILE A 137 -7.71 1.55 17.58
CA ILE A 137 -7.80 1.17 19.00
C ILE A 137 -9.20 0.59 19.25
N SER A 138 -9.27 -0.53 19.96
CA SER A 138 -10.55 -1.12 20.37
C SER A 138 -10.43 -1.69 21.79
N ALA A 139 -11.46 -1.54 22.61
CA ALA A 139 -11.54 -2.19 23.91
C ALA A 139 -12.96 -2.66 24.19
N GLY A 140 -13.10 -3.71 24.99
CA GLY A 140 -14.40 -4.27 25.34
C GLY A 140 -14.39 -4.90 26.73
N LYS A 141 -15.51 -4.76 27.44
CA LYS A 141 -15.76 -5.38 28.74
C LYS A 141 -17.21 -5.86 28.80
N PRO A 142 -17.48 -7.13 29.12
CA PRO A 142 -18.83 -7.61 29.35
C PRO A 142 -19.34 -7.12 30.71
N PHE A 143 -20.55 -6.56 30.75
CA PHE A 143 -21.20 -6.04 31.96
C PHE A 143 -22.23 -7.01 32.56
N LEU A 144 -22.81 -7.92 31.76
CA LEU A 144 -23.80 -8.92 32.19
C LEU A 144 -23.37 -10.32 31.70
N LYS A 145 -23.46 -11.32 32.57
CA LYS A 145 -23.43 -12.73 32.17
C LYS A 145 -24.79 -13.06 31.52
N SER A 146 -24.86 -13.05 30.20
CA SER A 146 -26.07 -13.35 29.39
C SER A 146 -27.12 -12.23 29.32
N LEU A 147 -27.45 -11.79 28.11
CA LEU A 147 -28.86 -11.52 27.78
C LEU A 147 -29.48 -12.91 27.56
N LYS A 148 -30.43 -13.29 28.41
CA LYS A 148 -31.24 -14.50 28.18
C LYS A 148 -32.17 -14.28 27.00
#